data_AF-A0A9P0P2C7-F1
#
_entry.id   AF-A0A9P0P2C7-F1
#
_cell.length_a   1.000
_cell.length_b   1.000
_cell.length_c   1.000
_cell.angle_alpha   90.00
_cell.angle_beta   90.00
_cell.angle_gamma   90.00
#
_symmetry.space_group_name_H-M   'P 1'
#
loop_
_entity.id
_entity.type
_entity.pdbx_description
1 polymer ?
#
loop_
_entity_poly.entity_id
_entity_poly.type
_entity_poly.pdbx_seq_one_letter_code
_entity_poly.pdbx_strand_id
1 'polypeptide(L)'
;MGLENLLENLGKNSPDEINEAVRVLSKIADNILKDPKNSKIRTLQKSNATISKKILALKGGVDCLIMMGFKENATNFTMPSNTSLESVMEFREILVSWNNSILRSEVPASQVNYCFMEMIFPSIGFQCFLDIGTKPISM
;
A
#
# COMPACT_ATOMS: atom_id res chain seq x y z
N MET A 1 7.27 16.72 -4.52
CA MET A 1 5.95 16.17 -4.89
C MET A 1 5.36 15.57 -3.62
N GLY A 2 4.17 15.99 -3.21
CA GLY A 2 3.58 15.54 -1.94
C GLY A 2 2.94 14.15 -2.08
N LEU A 3 2.93 13.38 -0.98
CA LEU A 3 2.24 12.09 -0.87
C LEU A 3 0.74 12.23 -1.20
N GLU A 4 0.10 13.31 -0.76
CA GLU A 4 -1.33 13.57 -0.99
C GLU A 4 -1.69 13.62 -2.48
N ASN A 5 -0.93 14.38 -3.28
CA ASN A 5 -1.15 14.49 -4.72
C ASN A 5 -0.89 13.17 -5.46
N LEU A 6 0.03 12.35 -4.96
CA LEU A 6 0.27 11.02 -5.51
C LEU A 6 -0.95 10.12 -5.26
N LEU A 7 -1.46 10.07 -4.04
CA LEU A 7 -2.64 9.26 -3.68
C LEU A 7 -3.89 9.74 -4.42
N GLU A 8 -4.07 11.06 -4.58
CA GLU A 8 -5.16 11.62 -5.39
C GLU A 8 -5.08 11.14 -6.85
N ASN A 9 -3.89 11.17 -7.46
CA ASN A 9 -3.72 10.71 -8.84
C ASN A 9 -3.89 9.20 -8.99
N LEU A 10 -3.46 8.43 -7.99
CA LEU A 10 -3.65 6.99 -7.96
C LEU A 10 -5.13 6.63 -7.80
N GLY A 11 -5.89 7.41 -7.01
CA GLY A 11 -7.34 7.26 -6.83
C GLY A 11 -8.19 7.60 -8.06
N LYS A 12 -7.60 8.18 -9.12
CA LYS A 12 -8.29 8.42 -10.40
C LYS A 12 -8.36 7.18 -11.31
N ASN A 13 -7.73 6.08 -10.93
CA ASN A 13 -7.75 4.81 -11.67
C ASN A 13 -8.88 3.90 -11.12
N SER A 14 -9.19 2.80 -11.80
CA SER A 14 -10.22 1.87 -11.32
C SER A 14 -9.78 1.10 -10.06
N PRO A 15 -10.70 0.67 -9.18
CA PRO A 15 -10.36 -0.09 -7.98
C PRO A 15 -9.56 -1.37 -8.25
N ASP A 16 -9.84 -2.07 -9.37
CA ASP A 16 -9.10 -3.26 -9.79
C ASP A 16 -7.65 -2.94 -10.17
N GLU A 17 -7.44 -1.86 -10.92
CA GLU A 17 -6.11 -1.38 -11.30
C GLU A 17 -5.30 -0.95 -10.07
N ILE A 18 -5.92 -0.24 -9.15
CA ILE A 18 -5.29 0.20 -7.89
C ILE A 18 -4.88 -1.01 -7.06
N ASN A 19 -5.79 -1.97 -6.86
CA ASN A 19 -5.52 -3.21 -6.12
C ASN A 19 -4.33 -3.97 -6.71
N GLU A 20 -4.31 -4.11 -8.02
CA GLU A 20 -3.25 -4.85 -8.70
C GLU A 20 -1.91 -4.11 -8.61
N ALA A 21 -1.91 -2.78 -8.68
CA ALA A 21 -0.71 -1.98 -8.48
C ALA A 21 -0.17 -2.08 -7.06
N VAL A 22 -1.03 -1.96 -6.05
CA VAL A 22 -0.67 -2.10 -4.63
C VAL A 22 -0.10 -3.50 -4.36
N ARG A 23 -0.69 -4.54 -4.97
CA ARG A 23 -0.18 -5.90 -4.90
C ARG A 23 1.23 -6.03 -5.49
N VAL A 24 1.45 -5.47 -6.68
CA VAL A 24 2.76 -5.50 -7.35
C VAL A 24 3.81 -4.71 -6.56
N LEU A 25 3.47 -3.50 -6.10
CA LEU A 25 4.35 -2.65 -5.28
C LEU A 25 4.72 -3.32 -3.96
N SER A 26 3.75 -3.93 -3.27
CA SER A 26 4.00 -4.69 -2.04
C SER A 26 4.95 -5.85 -2.29
N LYS A 27 4.77 -6.59 -3.40
CA LYS A 27 5.66 -7.70 -3.76
C LYS A 27 7.08 -7.23 -4.09
N ILE A 28 7.24 -6.07 -4.72
CA ILE A 28 8.55 -5.47 -4.97
C ILE A 28 9.23 -5.10 -3.65
N ALA A 29 8.50 -4.43 -2.76
CA ALA A 29 8.99 -4.08 -1.43
C ALA A 29 9.41 -5.33 -0.64
N ASP A 30 8.57 -6.36 -0.59
CA ASP A 30 8.84 -7.62 0.12
C ASP A 30 10.09 -8.32 -0.46
N ASN A 31 10.27 -8.31 -1.78
CA ASN A 31 11.48 -8.84 -2.40
C ASN A 31 12.73 -8.08 -1.93
N ILE A 32 12.69 -6.74 -1.92
CA ILE A 32 13.81 -5.89 -1.48
C ILE A 32 14.14 -6.13 0.00
N LEU A 33 13.13 -6.26 0.86
CA LEU A 33 13.31 -6.55 2.28
C LEU A 33 13.91 -7.93 2.52
N LYS A 34 13.56 -8.90 1.67
CA LYS A 34 14.09 -10.27 1.75
C LYS A 34 15.57 -10.36 1.38
N ASP A 35 16.02 -9.62 0.38
CA ASP A 35 17.42 -9.66 -0.10
C ASP A 35 17.95 -8.27 -0.50
N PRO A 36 18.14 -7.36 0.47
CA PRO A 36 18.41 -5.94 0.19
C PRO A 36 19.75 -5.67 -0.51
N LYS A 37 20.64 -6.66 -0.61
CA LYS A 37 21.95 -6.54 -1.28
C LYS A 37 21.89 -6.92 -2.76
N ASN A 38 20.80 -7.53 -3.22
CA ASN A 38 20.70 -8.03 -4.57
C ASN A 38 20.33 -6.93 -5.57
N SER A 39 21.25 -6.60 -6.47
CA SER A 39 21.06 -5.51 -7.44
C SER A 39 19.94 -5.77 -8.44
N LYS A 40 19.60 -7.05 -8.72
CA LYS A 40 18.54 -7.40 -9.67
C LYS A 40 17.16 -7.04 -9.13
N ILE A 41 16.89 -7.30 -7.85
CA ILE A 41 15.59 -6.99 -7.26
C ILE A 41 15.40 -5.49 -7.01
N ARG A 42 16.51 -4.77 -6.86
CA ARG A 42 16.54 -3.30 -6.70
C ARG A 42 16.44 -2.56 -8.02
N THR A 43 16.39 -3.28 -9.14
CA THR A 43 16.29 -2.73 -10.49
C THR A 43 15.04 -3.27 -11.19
N LEU A 44 14.10 -2.38 -11.51
CA LEU A 44 12.89 -2.71 -12.26
C LEU A 44 13.05 -2.26 -13.71
N GLN A 45 12.97 -3.18 -14.65
CA GLN A 45 13.06 -2.85 -16.07
C GLN A 45 11.73 -2.30 -16.58
N LYS A 46 11.76 -1.18 -17.31
CA LYS A 46 10.55 -0.62 -17.96
C LYS A 46 9.99 -1.57 -19.02
N SER A 47 10.83 -2.43 -19.60
CA SER A 47 10.45 -3.48 -20.55
C SER A 47 9.66 -4.63 -19.91
N ASN A 48 9.65 -4.76 -18.59
CA ASN A 48 8.88 -5.81 -17.93
C ASN A 48 7.39 -5.51 -18.11
N ALA A 49 6.67 -6.42 -18.79
CA ALA A 49 5.25 -6.25 -19.09
C ALA A 49 4.39 -6.02 -17.84
N THR A 50 4.76 -6.60 -16.70
CA THR A 50 4.06 -6.39 -15.43
C THR A 50 4.22 -4.95 -14.95
N ILE A 51 5.44 -4.42 -14.96
CA ILE A 51 5.73 -3.05 -14.51
C ILE A 51 5.12 -2.04 -15.48
N SER A 52 5.31 -2.24 -16.78
CA SER A 52 4.78 -1.34 -17.80
C SER A 52 3.25 -1.26 -17.78
N LYS A 53 2.55 -2.41 -17.73
CA LYS A 53 1.09 -2.42 -17.81
C LYS A 53 0.39 -2.14 -16.49
N LYS A 54 0.97 -2.54 -15.34
CA LYS A 54 0.28 -2.45 -14.04
C LYS A 54 0.72 -1.24 -13.20
N ILE A 55 1.90 -0.69 -13.47
CA ILE A 55 2.42 0.46 -12.74
C ILE A 55 2.53 1.67 -13.67
N LEU A 56 3.27 1.56 -14.77
CA LEU A 56 3.53 2.73 -15.64
C LEU A 56 2.29 3.19 -16.42
N ALA A 57 1.33 2.29 -16.67
CA ALA A 57 0.06 2.65 -17.31
C ALA A 57 -0.87 3.44 -16.38
N LEU A 58 -0.65 3.40 -15.05
CA LEU A 58 -1.50 4.06 -14.08
C LEU A 58 -1.09 5.51 -13.86
N LYS A 59 -2.10 6.36 -13.67
CA LYS A 59 -1.87 7.73 -13.22
C LYS A 59 -1.27 7.68 -11.81
N GLY A 60 -0.10 8.29 -11.62
CA GLY A 60 0.63 8.28 -10.36
C GLY A 60 1.47 7.02 -10.09
N GLY A 61 1.50 6.04 -10.99
CA GLY A 61 2.27 4.80 -10.78
C GLY A 61 3.79 5.00 -10.80
N VAL A 62 4.29 5.90 -11.65
CA VAL A 62 5.70 6.32 -11.64
C VAL A 62 6.03 7.05 -10.33
N ASP A 63 5.14 7.94 -9.89
CA ASP A 63 5.31 8.69 -8.64
C ASP A 63 5.37 7.75 -7.43
N CYS A 64 4.62 6.64 -7.44
CA CYS A 64 4.71 5.60 -6.42
C CYS A 64 6.11 4.99 -6.32
N LEU A 65 6.74 4.70 -7.45
CA LEU A 65 8.11 4.17 -7.45
C LEU A 65 9.10 5.20 -6.92
N ILE A 66 8.97 6.45 -7.36
CA ILE A 66 9.85 7.55 -6.93
C ILE A 66 9.71 7.80 -5.41
N MET A 67 8.48 7.83 -4.90
CA MET A 67 8.20 8.03 -3.47
C MET A 67 8.71 6.86 -2.61
N MET A 68 8.66 5.63 -3.13
CA MET A 68 9.26 4.45 -2.48
C MET A 68 10.81 4.53 -2.43
N GLY A 69 11.43 5.43 -3.19
CA GLY A 69 12.88 5.62 -3.23
C GLY A 69 13.56 5.06 -4.48
N PHE A 70 12.80 4.64 -5.50
CA PHE A 70 13.39 4.31 -6.80
C PHE A 70 13.80 5.57 -7.55
N LYS A 71 14.94 5.52 -8.23
CA LYS A 71 15.36 6.53 -9.20
C LYS A 71 14.96 6.09 -10.59
N GLU A 72 14.27 6.97 -11.30
CA GLU A 72 13.94 6.77 -12.70
C GLU A 72 15.18 6.98 -13.58
N ASN A 73 15.48 5.99 -14.43
CA ASN A 73 16.46 6.09 -15.52
C ASN A 73 15.73 5.96 -16.87
N ALA A 74 16.49 6.10 -17.97
CA ALA A 74 15.94 5.99 -19.32
C ALA A 74 15.23 4.64 -19.57
N THR A 75 15.83 3.52 -19.12
CA THR A 75 15.37 2.16 -19.44
C THR A 75 14.85 1.37 -18.23
N ASN A 76 15.11 1.84 -17.01
CA ASN A 76 14.81 1.12 -15.77
C ASN A 76 14.57 2.08 -14.59
N PHE A 77 14.11 1.53 -13.48
CA PHE A 77 14.04 2.17 -12.18
C PHE A 77 15.00 1.46 -11.23
N THR A 78 15.86 2.20 -10.54
CA THR A 78 16.88 1.60 -9.66
C THR A 78 16.81 2.22 -8.28
N MET A 79 16.72 1.38 -7.25
CA MET A 79 16.79 1.81 -5.86
C MET A 79 18.27 1.87 -5.40
N PRO A 80 18.79 3.03 -5.00
CA PRO A 80 20.19 3.18 -4.59
C PRO A 80 20.44 2.58 -3.20
N SER A 81 21.62 2.01 -2.95
CA SER A 81 21.96 1.23 -1.73
C SER A 81 21.89 1.99 -0.41
N ASN A 82 21.87 3.31 -0.48
CA ASN A 82 21.71 4.21 0.66
C ASN A 82 20.24 4.42 1.07
N THR A 83 19.27 3.83 0.38
CA THR A 83 17.85 3.93 0.72
C THR A 83 17.55 3.10 1.96
N SER A 84 16.92 3.71 2.97
CA SER A 84 16.44 3.04 4.19
C SER A 84 15.37 2.01 3.86
N LEU A 85 15.55 0.78 4.35
CA LEU A 85 14.54 -0.27 4.25
C LEU A 85 13.25 0.09 5.00
N GLU A 86 13.39 0.86 6.08
CA GLU A 86 12.28 1.41 6.87
C GLU A 86 11.35 2.27 6.01
N SER A 87 11.89 3.13 5.14
CA SER A 87 11.08 3.96 4.25
C SER A 87 10.33 3.14 3.19
N VAL A 88 10.93 2.03 2.74
CA VAL A 88 10.25 1.09 1.82
C VAL A 88 9.09 0.39 2.52
N MET A 89 9.27 0.00 3.79
CA MET A 89 8.22 -0.59 4.62
C MET A 89 7.10 0.42 4.91
N GLU A 90 7.45 1.61 5.39
CA GLU A 90 6.51 2.68 5.72
C GLU A 90 5.66 3.04 4.51
N PHE A 91 6.27 3.26 3.35
CA PHE A 91 5.54 3.59 2.13
C PHE A 91 4.61 2.46 1.67
N ARG A 92 5.04 1.20 1.81
CA ARG A 92 4.20 0.03 1.54
C ARG A 92 2.98 0.00 2.48
N GLU A 93 3.18 0.25 3.77
CA GLU A 93 2.10 0.27 4.77
C GLU A 93 1.09 1.38 4.49
N ILE A 94 1.56 2.58 4.15
CA ILE A 94 0.73 3.71 3.72
C ILE A 94 -0.13 3.33 2.52
N LEU A 95 0.47 2.73 1.47
CA LEU A 95 -0.25 2.32 0.27
C LEU A 95 -1.32 1.26 0.56
N VAL A 96 -0.99 0.24 1.35
CA VAL A 96 -1.93 -0.84 1.69
C VAL A 96 -3.07 -0.30 2.55
N SER A 97 -2.77 0.55 3.53
CA SER A 97 -3.78 1.20 4.39
C SER A 97 -4.72 2.08 3.56
N TRP A 98 -4.17 2.92 2.69
CA TRP A 98 -4.94 3.77 1.77
C TRP A 98 -5.83 2.95 0.84
N ASN A 99 -5.29 1.87 0.23
CA ASN A 99 -6.07 1.00 -0.65
C ASN A 99 -7.26 0.36 0.06
N ASN A 100 -7.04 -0.15 1.29
CA ASN A 100 -8.11 -0.69 2.11
C ASN A 100 -9.16 0.37 2.48
N SER A 101 -8.76 1.63 2.65
CA SER A 101 -9.69 2.73 2.94
C SER A 101 -10.61 3.01 1.75
N ILE A 102 -10.08 2.97 0.53
CA ILE A 102 -10.85 3.16 -0.71
C ILE A 102 -11.85 2.03 -0.91
N LEU A 103 -11.43 0.78 -0.71
CA LEU A 103 -12.33 -0.37 -0.85
C LEU A 103 -13.44 -0.36 0.21
N ARG A 104 -13.17 0.13 1.41
CA ARG A 104 -14.18 0.20 2.49
C ARG A 104 -15.26 1.26 2.24
N SER A 105 -15.00 2.29 1.43
CA SER A 105 -16.02 3.26 1.02
C SER A 105 -17.15 2.63 0.18
N GLU A 106 -16.93 1.44 -0.39
CA GLU A 106 -17.94 0.71 -1.18
C GLU A 106 -18.67 -0.38 -0.36
N VAL A 107 -18.28 -0.62 0.90
CA VAL A 107 -18.87 -1.67 1.75
C VAL A 107 -19.80 -1.03 2.79
N PRO A 108 -21.12 -1.33 2.81
CA PRO A 108 -22.01 -0.88 3.88
C PRO A 108 -21.50 -1.42 5.22
N ALA A 109 -21.56 -0.56 6.24
CA ALA A 109 -20.94 -0.68 7.56
C ALA A 109 -21.36 -1.91 8.41
N SER A 110 -22.00 -2.93 7.84
CA SER A 110 -22.53 -4.09 8.55
C SER A 110 -21.63 -5.34 8.55
N GLN A 111 -20.46 -5.32 7.90
CA GLN A 111 -19.58 -6.52 7.82
C GLN A 111 -18.09 -6.25 8.05
N VAL A 112 -17.72 -5.13 8.67
CA VAL A 112 -16.32 -4.86 8.99
C VAL A 112 -16.00 -5.41 10.38
N ASN A 113 -15.42 -6.61 10.43
CA ASN A 113 -14.81 -7.15 11.64
C ASN A 113 -13.53 -6.34 11.95
N TYR A 114 -13.48 -5.68 13.10
CA TYR A 114 -12.50 -4.66 13.53
C TYR A 114 -11.09 -5.21 13.85
N CYS A 115 -10.53 -6.11 13.04
CA CYS A 115 -9.27 -6.78 13.39
C CYS A 115 -7.98 -6.01 12.99
N PHE A 116 -8.05 -4.75 12.55
CA PHE A 116 -6.89 -4.02 12.00
C PHE A 116 -6.64 -2.62 12.60
N MET A 117 -7.13 -2.32 13.81
CA MET A 117 -6.95 -1.01 14.46
C MET A 117 -6.17 -1.05 15.78
N GLU A 118 -5.36 -2.07 16.02
CA GLU A 118 -4.65 -2.26 17.31
C GLU A 118 -3.11 -2.36 17.17
N MET A 119 -2.46 -1.74 16.17
CA MET A 119 -0.98 -1.80 16.09
C MET A 119 -0.24 -0.53 15.69
N ILE A 120 -0.86 0.65 15.72
CA ILE A 120 -0.14 1.93 15.71
C ILE A 120 -0.75 2.78 16.82
N PHE A 121 0.07 3.26 17.76
CA PHE A 121 -0.24 3.93 19.05
C PHE A 121 -0.33 3.03 20.30
N PRO A 122 0.80 2.64 20.92
CA PRO A 122 0.81 2.38 22.34
C PRO A 122 0.73 3.73 23.07
N SER A 123 -0.26 3.89 23.96
CA SER A 123 -0.51 5.06 24.81
C SER A 123 -1.48 6.08 24.21
N ILE A 124 -2.78 5.86 24.36
CA ILE A 124 -3.65 6.58 25.31
C ILE A 124 -4.87 5.67 25.51
N GLY A 125 -5.13 5.30 26.76
CA GLY A 125 -6.12 4.29 27.12
C GLY A 125 -7.53 4.69 26.70
N PHE A 126 -8.24 3.74 26.10
CA PHE A 126 -9.69 3.76 26.01
C PHE A 126 -10.24 2.51 26.68
N GLN A 127 -10.97 2.75 27.76
CA GLN A 127 -11.72 1.76 28.51
C GLN A 127 -12.79 1.14 27.59
N CYS A 128 -12.61 -0.13 27.23
CA CYS A 128 -13.69 -0.96 26.72
C CYS A 128 -14.82 -1.02 27.77
N PHE A 129 -16.03 -0.68 27.37
CA PHE A 129 -17.22 -1.24 28.02
C PHE A 129 -17.95 -2.09 27.00
N LEU A 130 -17.82 -3.41 27.20
CA LEU A 130 -18.68 -4.44 26.65
C LEU A 130 -20.13 -4.15 27.07
N ASP A 131 -21.07 -4.29 26.16
CA ASP A 131 -22.35 -4.90 26.52
C ASP A 131 -22.81 -5.83 25.40
N ILE A 132 -22.56 -7.14 25.62
CA ILE A 132 -23.12 -8.23 24.82
C ILE A 132 -24.36 -8.68 25.59
N GLY A 133 -25.52 -8.13 25.23
CA GLY A 133 -26.82 -8.43 25.84
C GLY A 133 -27.67 -9.34 24.96
N THR A 134 -27.69 -10.61 25.33
CA THR A 134 -28.60 -11.71 24.96
C THR A 134 -30.04 -11.38 24.52
N LYS A 135 -30.55 -12.20 23.58
CA LYS A 135 -31.97 -12.38 23.18
C LYS A 135 -32.98 -12.20 24.32
N PRO A 136 -34.22 -11.75 24.00
CA PRO A 136 -35.41 -12.25 24.65
C PRO A 136 -36.20 -13.21 23.72
N ILE A 137 -36.51 -14.37 24.29
CA ILE A 137 -37.64 -15.23 23.95
C ILE A 137 -38.91 -14.59 24.54
N SER A 138 -40.07 -14.88 23.93
CA SER A 138 -41.49 -14.70 24.36
C SER A 138 -42.24 -13.69 23.46
N MET A 139 -43.44 -13.96 22.93
CA MET A 139 -44.49 -14.94 23.24
C MET A 139 -44.99 -15.65 21.98
#